data_AF-A0A7Y5RR88-F1
#
_entry.id   AF-A0A7Y5RR88-F1
#
_cell.length_a   1.000
_cell.length_b   1.000
_cell.length_c   1.000
_cell.angle_alpha   90.00
_cell.angle_beta   90.00
_cell.angle_gamma   90.00
#
_symmetry.space_group_name_H-M   'P 1'
#
loop_
_entity.id
_entity.type
_entity.pdbx_description
1 polymer ?
#
loop_
_entity_poly.entity_id
_entity_poly.type
_entity_poly.pdbx_seq_one_letter_code
_entity_poly.pdbx_strand_id
1 'polypeptide(L)'
;MKMYQPGDEIPPSEPFAFITASGGHYLFKRNSIFEACVRTDQLPGLEEQKEFFHLKTPLMPLILFRQALAFMEAVYEKHRSEAMLLLTFDDGQWGLHVPKQTVSRAGIKYENNEHCRAVGSIHSHPDMHHHPSATDEHDECDFDGIHLIVSSFDPAPSSTACFAVVNGKRFELDPGVVIEGMGREKIDIPAEWLSKVSTGEDKQRYTRGYPYDNGIFDRLGADDVVRPTEEAIDYMEELKEMDALEAETEREYLKERGLA
;
A
#
# COMPACT_ATOMS: atom_id res chain seq x y z
N MET A 1 -6.20 -36.66 1.38
CA MET A 1 -5.71 -36.25 0.06
C MET A 1 -4.19 -36.39 0.07
N LYS A 2 -3.56 -37.04 -0.93
CA LYS A 2 -2.10 -37.22 -0.96
C LYS A 2 -1.46 -36.14 -1.83
N MET A 3 -0.46 -35.49 -1.27
CA MET A 3 0.34 -34.44 -1.91
C MET A 3 1.71 -35.03 -2.21
N TYR A 4 2.22 -34.78 -3.41
CA TYR A 4 3.52 -35.23 -3.90
C TYR A 4 4.36 -34.03 -4.35
N GLN A 5 5.67 -34.22 -4.45
CA GLN A 5 6.63 -33.30 -5.05
C GLN A 5 7.03 -33.76 -6.46
N PRO A 6 7.56 -32.87 -7.31
CA PRO A 6 8.13 -33.25 -8.60
C PRO A 6 9.19 -34.34 -8.43
N GLY A 7 9.02 -35.45 -9.14
CA GLY A 7 9.94 -36.60 -9.09
C GLY A 7 9.52 -37.71 -8.13
N ASP A 8 8.50 -37.49 -7.29
CA ASP A 8 7.94 -38.58 -6.47
C ASP A 8 7.28 -39.65 -7.35
N GLU A 9 7.45 -40.91 -6.97
CA GLU A 9 6.79 -42.03 -7.64
C GLU A 9 5.31 -42.11 -7.20
N ILE A 10 4.39 -41.83 -8.14
CA ILE A 10 2.95 -41.95 -7.90
C ILE A 10 2.53 -43.41 -8.13
N PRO A 11 2.05 -44.12 -7.09
CA PRO A 11 1.73 -45.54 -7.20
C PRO A 11 0.82 -45.85 -8.40
N PRO A 12 1.04 -46.96 -9.14
CA PRO A 12 0.18 -47.38 -10.25
C PRO A 12 -1.31 -47.45 -9.91
N SER A 13 -1.63 -47.76 -8.64
CA SER A 13 -2.99 -47.86 -8.12
C SER A 13 -3.67 -46.52 -7.85
N GLU A 14 -2.95 -45.39 -7.91
CA GLU A 14 -3.49 -44.06 -7.60
C GLU A 14 -3.95 -43.37 -8.90
N PRO A 15 -5.28 -43.24 -9.14
CA PRO A 15 -5.80 -42.67 -10.38
C PRO A 15 -5.73 -41.14 -10.42
N PHE A 16 -5.59 -40.48 -9.27
CA PHE A 16 -5.40 -39.03 -9.19
C PHE A 16 -4.52 -38.64 -8.00
N ALA A 17 -3.73 -37.59 -8.16
CA ALA A 17 -2.87 -37.04 -7.12
C ALA A 17 -2.67 -35.54 -7.31
N PHE A 18 -2.26 -34.84 -6.26
CA PHE A 18 -1.82 -33.44 -6.38
C PHE A 18 -0.32 -33.35 -6.22
N ILE A 19 0.32 -32.57 -7.09
CA ILE A 19 1.75 -32.29 -7.06
C ILE A 19 1.94 -30.81 -6.74
N THR A 20 2.81 -30.49 -5.78
CA THR A 20 3.15 -29.10 -5.43
C THR A 20 4.58 -28.80 -5.87
N ALA A 21 4.73 -27.76 -6.69
CA ALA A 21 6.01 -27.34 -7.26
C ALA A 21 6.15 -25.81 -7.18
N SER A 22 7.31 -25.28 -7.58
CA SER A 22 7.55 -23.83 -7.63
C SER A 22 6.55 -23.08 -8.53
N GLY A 23 6.01 -23.74 -9.56
CA GLY A 23 4.99 -23.17 -10.46
C GLY A 23 3.55 -23.23 -9.94
N GLY A 24 3.35 -23.69 -8.70
CA GLY A 24 2.03 -23.85 -8.07
C GLY A 24 1.61 -25.32 -7.91
N HIS A 25 0.29 -25.54 -7.90
CA HIS A 25 -0.28 -26.88 -7.75
C HIS A 25 -0.66 -27.49 -9.10
N TYR A 26 -0.54 -28.82 -9.18
CA TYR A 26 -0.83 -29.59 -10.37
C TYR A 26 -1.71 -30.78 -10.02
N LEU A 27 -2.68 -31.08 -10.87
CA LEU A 27 -3.52 -32.26 -10.79
C LEU A 27 -2.96 -33.33 -11.73
N PHE A 28 -2.48 -34.41 -11.13
CA PHE A 28 -2.13 -35.64 -11.81
C PHE A 28 -3.36 -36.52 -11.95
N LYS A 29 -3.58 -37.08 -13.15
CA LYS A 29 -4.62 -38.07 -13.43
C LYS A 29 -4.07 -39.19 -14.31
N ARG A 30 -4.43 -40.42 -13.98
CA ARG A 30 -4.07 -41.63 -14.72
C ARG A 30 -5.32 -42.50 -14.94
N ASN A 31 -5.48 -42.99 -16.16
CA ASN A 31 -6.46 -44.03 -16.50
C ASN A 31 -5.90 -44.92 -17.63
N SER A 32 -6.75 -45.78 -18.20
CA SER A 32 -6.34 -46.71 -19.26
C SER A 32 -6.01 -46.05 -20.60
N ILE A 33 -6.34 -44.77 -20.78
CA ILE A 33 -6.17 -44.03 -22.03
C ILE A 33 -5.02 -43.03 -21.93
N PHE A 34 -4.86 -42.38 -20.77
CA PHE A 34 -3.88 -41.31 -20.60
C PHE A 34 -3.31 -41.23 -19.18
N GLU A 35 -2.16 -40.56 -19.14
CA GLU A 35 -1.58 -39.96 -17.94
C GLU A 35 -1.34 -38.48 -18.24
N ALA A 36 -1.75 -37.61 -17.32
CA ALA A 36 -1.60 -36.16 -17.47
C ALA A 36 -1.32 -35.50 -16.13
N CYS A 37 -0.49 -34.45 -16.15
CA CYS A 37 -0.23 -33.57 -15.03
C CYS A 37 -0.44 -32.13 -15.52
N VAL A 38 -1.46 -31.46 -15.00
CA VAL A 38 -1.87 -30.11 -15.45
C VAL A 38 -1.95 -29.16 -14.28
N ARG A 39 -1.57 -27.90 -14.49
CA ARG A 39 -1.68 -26.87 -13.45
C ARG A 39 -3.14 -26.69 -13.02
N THR A 40 -3.36 -26.46 -11.74
CA THR A 40 -4.67 -26.19 -11.18
C THR A 40 -4.59 -25.16 -10.08
N ASP A 41 -5.55 -24.23 -10.08
CA ASP A 41 -5.66 -23.19 -9.05
C ASP A 41 -6.64 -23.61 -7.93
N GLN A 42 -7.28 -24.78 -8.05
CA GLN A 42 -8.22 -25.30 -7.05
C GLN A 42 -7.86 -26.74 -6.65
N LEU A 43 -7.98 -27.00 -5.36
CA LEU A 43 -7.78 -28.32 -4.76
C LEU A 43 -9.13 -28.83 -4.21
N PRO A 44 -9.94 -29.52 -5.04
CA PRO A 44 -11.25 -30.05 -4.62
C PRO A 44 -11.21 -30.83 -3.31
N GLY A 45 -12.15 -30.53 -2.41
CA GLY A 45 -12.28 -31.20 -1.12
C GLY A 45 -11.44 -30.60 0.01
N LEU A 46 -10.71 -29.51 -0.24
CA LEU A 46 -10.14 -28.67 0.82
C LEU A 46 -11.10 -27.53 1.19
N GLU A 47 -11.06 -27.14 2.45
CA GLU A 47 -11.74 -25.93 2.92
C GLU A 47 -11.01 -24.67 2.43
N GLU A 48 -11.76 -23.61 2.22
CA GLU A 48 -11.20 -22.30 1.90
C GLU A 48 -10.42 -21.77 3.10
N GLN A 49 -9.13 -21.45 2.91
CA GLN A 49 -8.34 -20.70 3.88
C GLN A 49 -8.29 -19.24 3.44
N LYS A 50 -8.91 -18.36 4.22
CA LYS A 50 -8.77 -16.91 4.02
C LYS A 50 -7.43 -16.45 4.55
N GLU A 51 -6.79 -15.56 3.82
CA GLU A 51 -5.56 -14.92 4.26
C GLU A 51 -5.87 -14.01 5.46
N PHE A 52 -4.99 -14.02 6.45
CA PHE A 52 -5.16 -13.20 7.65
C PHE A 52 -3.80 -12.76 8.18
N PHE A 53 -3.81 -11.65 8.91
CA PHE A 53 -2.67 -11.18 9.68
C PHE A 53 -3.09 -10.97 11.13
N HIS A 54 -2.33 -11.52 12.07
CA HIS A 54 -2.53 -11.32 13.50
C HIS A 54 -1.26 -10.78 14.13
N LEU A 55 -1.33 -9.59 14.72
CA LEU A 55 -0.26 -9.05 15.52
C LEU A 55 -0.14 -9.88 16.81
N LYS A 56 1.05 -10.44 17.07
CA LYS A 56 1.32 -11.28 18.25
C LYS A 56 2.12 -10.57 19.33
N THR A 57 2.57 -9.35 19.05
CA THR A 57 3.32 -8.52 19.99
C THR A 57 2.35 -7.73 20.87
N PRO A 58 2.81 -7.18 22.00
CA PRO A 58 2.14 -6.04 22.60
C PRO A 58 1.98 -4.91 21.57
N LEU A 59 1.03 -4.01 21.81
CA LEU A 59 0.90 -2.79 21.02
C LEU A 59 2.16 -1.92 21.21
N MET A 60 2.52 -1.17 20.17
CA MET A 60 3.58 -0.18 20.23
C MET A 60 3.18 0.93 21.20
N PRO A 61 4.00 1.24 22.21
CA PRO A 61 3.73 2.34 23.14
C PRO A 61 3.52 3.66 22.40
N LEU A 62 2.45 4.38 22.75
CA LEU A 62 2.12 5.67 22.13
C LEU A 62 3.27 6.69 22.21
N ILE A 63 4.08 6.61 23.27
CA ILE A 63 5.24 7.48 23.45
C ILE A 63 6.30 7.27 22.37
N LEU A 64 6.55 6.04 21.93
CA LEU A 64 7.47 5.75 20.83
C LEU A 64 6.92 6.36 19.54
N PHE A 65 5.64 6.13 19.26
CA PHE A 65 5.01 6.72 18.07
C PHE A 65 5.11 8.24 18.06
N ARG A 66 4.85 8.91 19.19
CA ARG A 66 5.00 10.37 19.32
C ARG A 66 6.45 10.84 19.13
N GLN A 67 7.44 10.05 19.56
CA GLN A 67 8.85 10.36 19.29
C GLN A 67 9.16 10.29 17.80
N ALA A 68 8.62 9.29 17.08
CA ALA A 68 8.75 9.21 15.63
C ALA A 68 8.11 10.44 14.95
N LEU A 69 6.90 10.82 15.35
CA LEU A 69 6.24 12.03 14.84
C LEU A 69 7.06 13.29 15.08
N ALA A 70 7.55 13.50 16.30
CA ALA A 70 8.37 14.66 16.66
C ALA A 70 9.68 14.72 15.86
N PHE A 71 10.31 13.57 15.59
CA PHE A 71 11.49 13.51 14.73
C PHE A 71 11.16 13.92 13.29
N MET A 72 10.09 13.36 12.72
CA MET A 72 9.68 13.67 11.34
C MET A 72 9.25 15.13 11.19
N GLU A 73 8.57 15.69 12.19
CA GLU A 73 8.22 17.11 12.26
C GLU A 73 9.47 17.99 12.25
N ALA A 74 10.46 17.68 13.10
CA ALA A 74 11.71 18.43 13.14
C ALA A 74 12.51 18.36 11.83
N VAL A 75 12.50 17.22 11.14
CA VAL A 75 13.10 17.08 9.81
C VAL A 75 12.35 17.94 8.79
N TYR A 76 11.02 17.89 8.80
CA TYR A 76 10.20 18.67 7.89
C TYR A 76 10.35 20.18 8.11
N GLU A 77 10.40 20.65 9.36
CA GLU A 77 10.64 22.07 9.67
C GLU A 77 11.96 22.57 9.09
N LYS A 78 13.00 21.73 9.18
CA LYS A 78 14.37 22.08 8.77
C LYS A 78 14.61 21.93 7.26
N HIS A 79 14.05 20.90 6.65
CA HIS A 79 14.40 20.45 5.29
C HIS A 79 13.22 20.46 4.31
N ARG A 80 11.98 20.61 4.80
CA ARG A 80 10.73 20.52 4.00
C ARG A 80 10.70 19.23 3.17
N SER A 81 11.08 18.14 3.81
CA SER A 81 11.19 16.81 3.22
C SER A 81 10.55 15.77 4.12
N GLU A 82 10.31 14.60 3.53
CA GLU A 82 9.96 13.38 4.25
C GLU A 82 11.11 12.92 5.16
N ALA A 83 10.78 12.09 6.14
CA ALA A 83 11.75 11.35 6.94
C ALA A 83 11.21 9.96 7.25
N MET A 84 12.11 9.01 7.53
CA MET A 84 11.73 7.65 7.88
C MET A 84 12.51 7.12 9.08
N LEU A 85 11.87 6.17 9.76
CA LEU A 85 12.43 5.39 10.84
C LEU A 85 12.15 3.91 10.59
N LEU A 86 13.04 3.04 11.07
CA LEU A 86 12.81 1.61 11.12
C LEU A 86 12.20 1.25 12.47
N LEU A 87 11.15 0.42 12.42
CA LEU A 87 10.58 -0.21 13.61
C LEU A 87 11.47 -1.40 13.99
N THR A 88 11.81 -1.53 15.26
CA THR A 88 12.52 -2.71 15.78
C THR A 88 11.67 -3.41 16.84
N PHE A 89 11.81 -4.73 16.94
CA PHE A 89 11.18 -5.48 18.02
C PHE A 89 12.15 -6.54 18.55
N ASP A 90 12.53 -6.40 19.82
CA ASP A 90 13.48 -7.28 20.50
C ASP A 90 13.07 -7.47 21.96
N ASP A 91 13.24 -8.69 22.48
CA ASP A 91 12.85 -9.06 23.85
C ASP A 91 11.45 -8.60 24.29
N GLY A 92 10.49 -8.63 23.36
CA GLY A 92 9.10 -8.25 23.62
C GLY A 92 8.84 -6.75 23.63
N GLN A 93 9.83 -5.93 23.26
CA GLN A 93 9.78 -4.48 23.30
C GLN A 93 9.92 -3.86 21.91
N TRP A 94 9.11 -2.83 21.67
CA TRP A 94 9.23 -1.99 20.48
C TRP A 94 10.38 -0.99 20.64
N GLY A 95 11.01 -0.66 19.52
CA GLY A 95 12.01 0.38 19.42
C GLY A 95 11.97 1.09 18.07
N LEU A 96 12.71 2.19 18.00
CA LEU A 96 12.89 2.99 16.80
C LEU A 96 14.37 3.09 16.47
N HIS A 97 14.71 2.87 15.21
CA HIS A 97 16.03 3.14 14.68
C HIS A 97 15.92 4.18 13.57
N VAL A 98 16.71 5.25 13.66
CA VAL A 98 16.80 6.27 12.61
C VAL A 98 18.02 5.94 11.76
N PRO A 99 17.84 5.36 10.55
CA PRO A 99 18.98 5.08 9.70
C PRO A 99 19.56 6.37 9.16
N LYS A 100 20.83 6.31 8.78
CA LYS A 100 21.44 7.37 7.97
C LYS A 100 20.65 7.49 6.68
N GLN A 101 20.11 8.68 6.42
CA GLN A 101 19.21 8.92 5.30
C GLN A 101 19.54 10.24 4.61
N THR A 102 19.38 10.25 3.29
CA THR A 102 19.41 11.43 2.43
C THR A 102 17.97 11.69 1.99
N VAL A 103 17.47 12.85 2.37
CA VAL A 103 16.08 13.25 2.14
C VAL A 103 16.00 14.30 1.04
N SER A 104 14.95 14.21 0.24
CA SER A 104 14.63 15.18 -0.80
C SER A 104 13.11 15.39 -0.83
N ARG A 105 12.65 16.31 -1.69
CA ARG A 105 11.21 16.45 -1.97
C ARG A 105 10.60 15.26 -2.70
N ALA A 106 11.42 14.44 -3.36
CA ALA A 106 10.98 13.34 -4.22
C ALA A 106 11.17 11.95 -3.56
N GLY A 107 11.50 11.91 -2.27
CA GLY A 107 11.64 10.67 -1.50
C GLY A 107 12.93 10.59 -0.67
N ILE A 108 13.10 9.44 -0.03
CA ILE A 108 14.13 9.15 0.96
C ILE A 108 15.03 8.03 0.45
N LYS A 109 16.35 8.21 0.56
CA LYS A 109 17.33 7.12 0.42
C LYS A 109 17.97 6.86 1.78
N TYR A 110 17.88 5.64 2.29
CA TYR A 110 18.45 5.29 3.58
C TYR A 110 19.37 4.07 3.50
N GLU A 111 20.34 4.02 4.40
CA GLU A 111 21.27 2.91 4.54
C GLU A 111 20.96 2.15 5.83
N ASN A 112 20.55 0.88 5.73
CA ASN A 112 20.37 -0.01 6.88
C ASN A 112 21.67 -0.80 7.17
N ASN A 113 22.77 -0.07 7.39
CA ASN A 113 24.09 -0.66 7.59
C ASN A 113 24.33 -1.18 9.01
N GLU A 114 23.40 -0.92 9.94
CA GLU A 114 23.58 -1.22 11.37
C GLU A 114 23.07 -2.62 11.77
N HIS A 115 22.65 -3.45 10.81
CA HIS A 115 22.09 -4.79 11.05
C HIS A 115 20.95 -4.80 12.08
N CYS A 116 20.22 -3.69 12.23
CA CYS A 116 19.08 -3.66 13.12
C CYS A 116 18.02 -4.64 12.60
N ARG A 117 17.48 -5.48 13.48
CA ARG A 117 16.39 -6.40 13.16
C ARG A 117 15.10 -5.60 13.02
N ALA A 118 14.99 -4.91 11.89
CA ALA A 118 13.83 -4.12 11.57
C ALA A 118 12.64 -5.07 11.30
N VAL A 119 11.48 -4.68 11.80
CA VAL A 119 10.21 -5.42 11.68
C VAL A 119 9.15 -4.56 10.99
N GLY A 120 9.60 -3.53 10.26
CA GLY A 120 8.74 -2.53 9.68
C GLY A 120 9.39 -1.15 9.56
N SER A 121 8.60 -0.18 9.12
CA SER A 121 9.01 1.23 8.94
C SER A 121 7.91 2.20 9.37
N ILE A 122 8.32 3.43 9.65
CA ILE A 122 7.43 4.60 9.72
C ILE A 122 8.02 5.67 8.81
N HIS A 123 7.22 6.25 7.91
CA HIS A 123 7.65 7.43 7.14
C HIS A 123 6.55 8.46 6.98
N SER A 124 6.95 9.70 6.71
CA SER A 124 6.03 10.83 6.57
C SER A 124 5.80 11.22 5.12
N HIS A 125 4.55 11.56 4.80
CA HIS A 125 4.11 12.24 3.57
C HIS A 125 3.54 13.63 3.93
N PRO A 126 4.38 14.58 4.39
CA PRO A 126 3.90 15.90 4.76
C PRO A 126 3.39 16.63 3.51
N ASP A 127 2.15 17.15 3.60
CA ASP A 127 1.39 17.78 2.52
C ASP A 127 0.85 16.84 1.41
N MET A 128 0.89 15.51 1.63
CA MET A 128 0.30 14.52 0.72
C MET A 128 -0.65 13.55 1.46
N HIS A 129 -1.46 12.80 0.71
CA HIS A 129 -2.39 11.82 1.26
C HIS A 129 -1.66 10.72 2.06
N HIS A 130 -2.29 10.17 3.11
CA HIS A 130 -1.74 9.11 3.98
C HIS A 130 -1.73 7.72 3.32
N HIS A 131 -1.71 7.63 2.00
CA HIS A 131 -1.69 6.36 1.29
C HIS A 131 -0.30 6.13 0.68
N PRO A 132 0.13 4.86 0.53
CA PRO A 132 1.40 4.54 -0.08
C PRO A 132 1.44 5.05 -1.51
N SER A 133 2.58 5.63 -1.89
CA SER A 133 2.92 5.87 -3.29
C SER A 133 3.37 4.56 -3.95
N ALA A 134 3.41 4.52 -5.29
CA ALA A 134 3.91 3.35 -6.02
C ALA A 134 5.35 2.97 -5.63
N THR A 135 6.17 3.94 -5.20
CA THR A 135 7.52 3.70 -4.67
C THR A 135 7.46 2.99 -3.32
N ASP A 136 6.54 3.40 -2.43
CA ASP A 136 6.36 2.75 -1.14
C ASP A 136 5.86 1.31 -1.30
N GLU A 137 4.94 1.06 -2.25
CA GLU A 137 4.50 -0.31 -2.54
C GLU A 137 5.63 -1.20 -3.04
N HIS A 138 6.57 -0.63 -3.80
CA HIS A 138 7.73 -1.38 -4.27
C HIS A 138 8.72 -1.67 -3.14
N ASP A 139 9.04 -0.65 -2.33
CA ASP A 139 9.99 -0.77 -1.22
C ASP A 139 9.49 -1.70 -0.11
N GLU A 140 8.18 -1.71 0.15
CA GLU A 140 7.54 -2.60 1.12
C GLU A 140 7.39 -4.05 0.61
N CYS A 141 7.35 -4.27 -0.70
CA CYS A 141 7.07 -5.59 -1.29
C CYS A 141 8.07 -6.68 -0.83
N ASP A 142 9.33 -6.28 -0.67
CA ASP A 142 10.44 -7.15 -0.24
C ASP A 142 10.79 -6.96 1.26
N PHE A 143 9.99 -6.17 1.99
CA PHE A 143 10.20 -5.90 3.41
C PHE A 143 9.01 -6.37 4.25
N ASP A 144 9.10 -7.60 4.75
CA ASP A 144 8.08 -8.13 5.67
C ASP A 144 8.05 -7.35 6.99
N GLY A 145 6.88 -6.82 7.36
CA GLY A 145 6.76 -6.02 8.57
C GLY A 145 5.48 -5.21 8.69
N ILE A 146 5.49 -4.33 9.69
CA ILE A 146 4.47 -3.31 9.91
C ILE A 146 4.96 -1.98 9.31
N HIS A 147 4.18 -1.40 8.42
CA HIS A 147 4.51 -0.13 7.76
C HIS A 147 3.48 0.92 8.13
N LEU A 148 3.97 2.07 8.58
CA LEU A 148 3.17 3.21 9.01
C LEU A 148 3.48 4.40 8.13
N ILE A 149 2.44 5.01 7.56
CA ILE A 149 2.55 6.21 6.74
C ILE A 149 1.82 7.33 7.44
N VAL A 150 2.51 8.42 7.75
CA VAL A 150 1.94 9.57 8.46
C VAL A 150 1.79 10.78 7.54
N SER A 151 0.56 11.28 7.36
CA SER A 151 0.30 12.48 6.53
C SER A 151 0.29 13.78 7.32
N SER A 152 0.21 13.68 8.65
CA SER A 152 0.29 14.82 9.55
C SER A 152 1.08 14.43 10.80
N PHE A 153 1.61 15.42 11.50
CA PHE A 153 2.33 15.21 12.76
C PHE A 153 1.39 15.19 13.98
N ASP A 154 0.08 15.23 13.76
CA ASP A 154 -0.93 14.98 14.80
C ASP A 154 -1.03 13.47 15.05
N PRO A 155 -0.91 12.98 16.31
CA PRO A 155 -1.11 11.58 16.67
C PRO A 155 -2.58 11.13 16.57
N ALA A 156 -3.30 11.54 15.53
CA ALA A 156 -4.67 11.14 15.27
C ALA A 156 -4.70 9.88 14.37
N PRO A 157 -5.59 8.90 14.64
CA PRO A 157 -5.73 7.72 13.78
C PRO A 157 -6.12 8.03 12.33
N SER A 158 -6.70 9.21 12.08
CA SER A 158 -7.03 9.69 10.74
C SER A 158 -5.82 10.19 9.93
N SER A 159 -4.68 10.39 10.58
CA SER A 159 -3.45 10.89 9.95
C SER A 159 -2.40 9.80 9.74
N THR A 160 -2.74 8.55 10.07
CA THR A 160 -1.82 7.41 10.00
C THR A 160 -2.49 6.28 9.24
N ALA A 161 -1.90 5.84 8.14
CA ALA A 161 -2.22 4.54 7.56
C ALA A 161 -1.28 3.47 8.14
N CYS A 162 -1.82 2.27 8.31
CA CYS A 162 -1.08 1.14 8.86
C CYS A 162 -1.29 -0.08 7.98
N PHE A 163 -0.19 -0.72 7.62
CA PHE A 163 -0.17 -1.90 6.79
C PHE A 163 0.70 -2.97 7.42
N ALA A 164 0.30 -4.22 7.31
CA ALA A 164 1.21 -5.35 7.43
C ALA A 164 1.52 -5.87 6.03
N VAL A 165 2.81 -6.05 5.74
CA VAL A 165 3.26 -6.66 4.48
C VAL A 165 3.96 -7.97 4.81
N VAL A 166 3.56 -9.04 4.13
CA VAL A 166 4.18 -10.37 4.24
C VAL A 166 4.23 -10.98 2.84
N ASN A 167 5.45 -11.25 2.35
CA ASN A 167 5.70 -11.81 1.03
C ASN A 167 5.01 -11.01 -0.09
N GLY A 168 5.21 -9.69 -0.08
CA GLY A 168 4.58 -8.74 -1.01
C GLY A 168 3.07 -8.55 -0.84
N LYS A 169 2.42 -9.27 0.09
CA LYS A 169 0.98 -9.15 0.32
C LYS A 169 0.70 -8.16 1.44
N ARG A 170 -0.11 -7.15 1.14
CA ARG A 170 -0.52 -6.11 2.07
C ARG A 170 -1.86 -6.41 2.76
N PHE A 171 -1.90 -6.18 4.06
CA PHE A 171 -3.10 -6.16 4.90
C PHE A 171 -3.25 -4.75 5.48
N GLU A 172 -4.34 -4.07 5.18
CA GLU A 172 -4.67 -2.78 5.81
C GLU A 172 -5.16 -3.01 7.25
N LEU A 173 -4.59 -2.26 8.18
CA LEU A 173 -4.87 -2.36 9.61
C LEU A 173 -5.37 -1.02 10.16
N ASP A 174 -6.25 -1.07 11.15
CA ASP A 174 -6.54 0.12 11.97
C ASP A 174 -5.29 0.42 12.83
N PRO A 175 -4.74 1.65 12.86
CA PRO A 175 -3.57 1.97 13.66
C PRO A 175 -3.71 1.59 15.14
N GLY A 176 -4.92 1.58 15.69
CA GLY A 176 -5.21 1.16 17.07
C GLY A 176 -5.00 -0.33 17.36
N VAL A 177 -4.87 -1.20 16.34
CA VAL A 177 -4.48 -2.61 16.54
C VAL A 177 -2.98 -2.81 16.58
N VAL A 178 -2.21 -1.74 16.31
CA VAL A 178 -0.74 -1.73 16.35
C VAL A 178 -0.22 -0.79 17.42
N ILE A 179 -0.85 0.37 17.63
CA ILE A 179 -0.37 1.46 18.47
C ILE A 179 -1.31 1.64 19.66
N GLU A 180 -0.75 1.71 20.86
CA GLU A 180 -1.51 1.97 22.09
C GLU A 180 -2.25 3.31 22.00
N GLY A 181 -3.51 3.34 22.44
CA GLY A 181 -4.29 4.58 22.55
C GLY A 181 -4.73 5.21 21.21
N MET A 182 -4.46 4.56 20.08
CA MET A 182 -4.89 4.99 18.74
C MET A 182 -6.19 4.33 18.27
N GLY A 183 -6.85 3.55 19.12
CA GLY A 183 -8.14 2.97 18.80
C GLY A 183 -9.20 4.05 18.56
N ARG A 184 -9.96 3.93 17.48
CA ARG A 184 -11.18 4.72 17.31
C ARG A 184 -12.21 4.21 18.32
N GLU A 185 -12.41 4.94 19.42
CA GLU A 185 -13.61 4.71 20.22
C GLU A 185 -14.83 4.99 19.32
N LYS A 186 -15.69 3.98 19.14
CA LYS A 186 -17.02 4.22 18.61
C LYS A 186 -17.78 5.01 19.66
N ILE A 187 -17.77 6.32 19.52
CA ILE A 187 -18.62 7.19 20.32
C ILE A 187 -20.01 7.14 19.70
N ASP A 188 -20.95 6.54 20.42
CA ASP A 188 -22.36 6.63 20.05
C ASP A 188 -22.80 8.09 20.16
N ILE A 189 -23.12 8.70 19.02
CA ILE A 189 -23.71 10.03 19.00
C ILE A 189 -25.22 9.92 19.27
N PRO A 190 -25.83 10.86 20.01
CA PRO A 190 -27.27 10.86 20.21
C PRO A 190 -28.02 10.87 18.87
N ALA A 191 -28.98 9.96 18.69
CA ALA A 191 -29.79 9.87 17.47
C ALA A 191 -30.52 11.20 17.14
N GLU A 192 -30.85 11.98 18.18
CA GLU A 192 -31.43 13.31 18.03
C GLU A 192 -30.50 14.31 17.32
N TRP A 193 -29.18 14.13 17.35
CA TRP A 193 -28.24 15.00 16.63
C TRP A 193 -28.30 14.73 15.13
N LEU A 194 -28.39 13.47 14.73
CA LEU A 194 -28.59 13.08 13.33
C LEU A 194 -29.93 13.62 12.79
N SER A 195 -30.99 13.59 13.61
CA SER A 195 -32.29 14.15 13.21
C SER A 195 -32.31 15.68 13.05
N LYS A 196 -31.30 16.39 13.56
CA LYS A 196 -31.16 17.85 13.42
C LYS A 196 -30.42 18.24 12.13
N VAL A 197 -29.89 17.28 11.40
CA VAL A 197 -29.23 17.48 10.10
C VAL A 197 -30.19 17.05 9.00
N SER A 198 -30.63 18.01 8.19
CA SER A 198 -31.33 17.73 6.94
C SER A 198 -30.43 18.11 5.77
N THR A 199 -30.48 17.33 4.70
CA THR A 199 -29.85 17.71 3.43
C THR A 199 -30.64 18.87 2.85
N GLY A 200 -30.00 20.03 2.69
CA GLY A 200 -30.57 21.12 1.91
C GLY A 200 -30.67 20.71 0.44
N GLU A 201 -31.78 21.05 -0.23
CA GLU A 201 -31.79 21.04 -1.69
C GLU A 201 -30.79 22.09 -2.17
N ASP A 202 -29.74 21.63 -2.85
CA ASP A 202 -28.74 22.49 -3.46
C ASP A 202 -29.42 23.41 -4.48
N LYS A 203 -29.58 24.68 -4.11
CA LYS A 203 -29.96 25.72 -5.07
C LYS A 203 -28.78 25.93 -6.00
N GLN A 204 -29.00 25.59 -7.27
CA GLN A 204 -28.09 25.83 -8.38
C GLN A 204 -27.25 27.12 -8.27
N ARG A 205 -25.95 26.93 -8.53
CA ARG A 205 -24.89 27.86 -9.01
C ARG A 205 -23.97 28.50 -7.95
N TYR A 206 -22.75 27.98 -7.87
CA TYR A 206 -21.62 28.54 -8.66
C TYR A 206 -20.69 27.40 -9.11
N THR A 207 -20.57 27.23 -10.42
CA THR A 207 -19.54 26.41 -11.06
C THR A 207 -18.17 27.02 -10.78
N ARG A 208 -17.37 26.35 -9.96
CA ARG A 208 -15.91 26.36 -10.06
C ARG A 208 -15.46 24.91 -9.98
N GLY A 209 -15.74 24.18 -11.05
CA GLY A 209 -15.43 22.76 -11.17
C GLY A 209 -14.02 22.57 -11.68
N TYR A 210 -13.27 21.73 -10.98
CA TYR A 210 -12.77 20.49 -11.57
C TYR A 210 -12.89 19.38 -10.54
N PRO A 211 -13.91 18.50 -10.67
CA PRO A 211 -13.87 17.17 -10.09
C PRO A 211 -13.38 16.18 -11.15
N TYR A 212 -12.31 15.47 -10.84
CA TYR A 212 -12.26 14.06 -11.21
C TYR A 212 -12.80 13.30 -10.01
N ASP A 213 -14.01 12.77 -10.14
CA ASP A 213 -14.37 11.56 -9.41
C ASP A 213 -14.84 10.50 -10.42
N ASN A 214 -14.18 9.36 -10.30
CA ASN A 214 -14.37 8.15 -11.07
C ASN A 214 -15.48 7.36 -10.41
N GLY A 215 -16.66 7.32 -11.03
CA GLY A 215 -17.79 6.66 -10.39
C GLY A 215 -18.93 6.22 -11.30
N ILE A 216 -18.69 5.87 -12.57
CA ILE A 216 -19.66 5.08 -13.36
C ILE A 216 -18.89 4.02 -14.16
N PHE A 217 -18.45 2.97 -13.46
CA PHE A 217 -18.23 1.67 -14.08
C PHE A 217 -18.90 0.61 -13.22
N ASP A 218 -20.23 0.61 -13.23
CA ASP A 218 -20.88 -0.64 -13.57
C ASP A 218 -22.28 -0.43 -14.15
N ARG A 219 -22.49 -1.08 -15.30
CA ARG A 219 -23.73 -1.20 -16.09
C ARG A 219 -24.08 -0.01 -17.00
N LEU A 220 -23.70 -0.14 -18.28
CA LEU A 220 -24.61 -0.27 -19.43
C LEU A 220 -23.81 -0.21 -20.75
N GLY A 221 -23.95 -1.23 -21.59
CA GLY A 221 -23.90 -1.16 -23.06
C GLY A 221 -22.56 -0.85 -23.76
N ALA A 222 -22.06 -1.81 -24.53
CA ALA A 222 -20.83 -1.72 -25.32
C ALA A 222 -20.89 -0.85 -26.61
N ASP A 223 -21.74 0.18 -26.71
CA ASP A 223 -22.01 0.82 -28.02
C ASP A 223 -21.93 2.36 -28.10
N ASP A 224 -21.54 3.12 -27.07
CA ASP A 224 -21.41 4.58 -27.19
C ASP A 224 -20.01 5.08 -26.79
N VAL A 225 -19.06 4.97 -27.72
CA VAL A 225 -17.75 5.66 -27.63
C VAL A 225 -17.95 7.13 -28.03
N VAL A 226 -18.16 8.00 -27.05
CA VAL A 226 -18.11 9.45 -27.26
C VAL A 226 -16.66 9.85 -27.56
N ARG A 227 -16.41 10.32 -28.79
CA ARG A 227 -15.11 10.86 -29.19
C ARG A 227 -14.88 12.22 -28.51
N PRO A 228 -13.65 12.53 -28.06
CA PRO A 228 -13.32 13.84 -27.49
C PRO A 228 -13.64 14.98 -28.47
N THR A 229 -14.15 16.09 -27.96
CA THR A 229 -14.35 17.31 -28.73
C THR A 229 -13.01 17.92 -29.14
N GLU A 230 -12.96 18.65 -30.26
CA GLU A 230 -11.72 19.30 -30.75
C GLU A 230 -11.08 20.22 -29.67
N GLU A 231 -11.89 20.93 -28.88
CA GLU A 231 -11.41 21.76 -27.76
C GLU A 231 -10.69 20.94 -26.65
N ALA A 232 -11.08 19.68 -26.44
CA ALA A 232 -10.42 18.81 -25.46
C ALA A 232 -9.13 18.20 -26.01
N ILE A 233 -8.99 18.11 -27.34
CA ILE A 233 -7.76 17.66 -28.00
C ILE A 233 -6.72 18.78 -27.96
N ASP A 234 -7.11 20.02 -28.27
CA ASP A 234 -6.23 21.20 -28.21
C ASP A 234 -5.67 21.42 -26.79
N TYR A 235 -6.51 21.30 -25.74
CA TYR A 235 -6.05 21.43 -24.36
C TYR A 235 -5.04 20.34 -23.95
N MET A 236 -5.22 19.12 -24.46
CA MET A 236 -4.30 18.01 -24.21
C MET A 236 -3.00 18.13 -25.01
N GLU A 237 -2.99 18.85 -26.14
CA GLU A 237 -1.78 19.18 -26.88
C GLU A 237 -1.02 20.33 -26.20
N GLU A 238 -1.69 21.38 -25.72
CA GLU A 238 -1.07 22.45 -24.94
C GLU A 238 -0.39 21.93 -23.66
N LEU A 239 -1.01 20.98 -22.95
CA LEU A 239 -0.40 20.33 -21.78
C LEU A 239 0.88 19.55 -22.13
N LYS A 240 0.91 18.87 -23.28
CA LYS A 240 2.11 18.15 -23.74
C LYS A 240 3.23 19.09 -24.15
N GLU A 241 2.89 20.24 -24.73
CA GLU A 241 3.87 21.28 -25.07
C GLU A 241 4.48 21.91 -23.80
N MET A 242 3.68 22.11 -22.75
CA MET A 242 4.17 22.59 -21.46
C MET A 242 5.10 21.58 -20.77
N ASP A 243 4.71 20.31 -20.69
CA ASP A 243 5.54 19.23 -20.12
C ASP A 243 6.87 19.07 -20.87
N ALA A 244 6.85 19.23 -22.20
CA ALA A 244 8.05 19.19 -23.03
C ALA A 244 8.97 20.40 -22.76
N LEU A 245 8.40 21.59 -22.55
CA LEU A 245 9.15 22.81 -22.25
C LEU A 245 9.81 22.73 -20.85
N GLU A 246 9.12 22.17 -19.87
CA GLU A 246 9.68 21.94 -18.53
C GLU A 246 10.82 20.90 -18.57
N ALA A 247 10.65 19.81 -19.31
CA ALA A 247 11.69 18.80 -19.49
C ALA A 247 12.92 19.32 -20.26
N GLU A 248 12.73 20.24 -21.22
CA GLU A 248 13.84 20.88 -21.94
C GLU A 248 14.59 21.88 -21.06
N THR A 249 13.86 22.67 -20.26
CA THR A 249 14.42 23.61 -19.28
C THR A 249 15.23 22.88 -18.20
N GLU A 250 14.74 21.73 -17.73
CA GLU A 250 15.45 20.89 -16.76
C GLU A 250 16.72 20.27 -17.36
N ARG A 251 16.68 19.84 -18.64
CA ARG A 251 17.87 19.34 -19.34
C ARG A 251 18.92 20.42 -19.55
N GLU A 252 18.55 21.65 -19.89
CA GLU A 252 19.49 22.77 -20.00
C GLU A 252 20.10 23.11 -18.64
N TYR A 253 19.29 23.17 -17.59
CA TYR A 253 19.75 23.40 -16.21
C TYR A 253 20.76 22.35 -15.73
N LEU A 254 20.53 21.07 -16.02
CA LEU A 254 21.46 19.99 -15.68
C LEU A 254 22.77 20.08 -16.49
N LYS A 255 22.70 20.50 -17.76
CA LYS A 255 23.86 20.64 -18.64
C LYS A 255 24.76 21.82 -18.26
N GLU A 256 24.19 22.95 -17.85
CA GLU A 256 24.93 24.11 -17.34
C GLU A 256 25.70 23.83 -16.04
N ARG A 257 25.21 22.86 -15.25
CA ARG A 257 25.85 22.45 -13.99
C ARG A 257 26.77 21.24 -14.12
N GLY A 258 26.95 20.71 -15.32
CA GLY A 258 27.76 19.52 -15.57
C GLY A 258 27.20 18.25 -14.90
N LEU A 259 25.88 18.20 -14.70
CA LEU A 259 25.13 17.12 -14.05
C LEU A 259 24.34 16.26 -15.05
N ALA A 260 24.52 16.50 -16.35
CA ALA A 260 23.88 15.79 -17.45
C ALA A 260 24.76 14.64 -18.00
#